data_AF-A0A090IRE0-F1
#
_entry.id   AF-A0A090IRE0-F1
#
_cell.length_a   1.000
_cell.length_b   1.000
_cell.length_c   1.000
_cell.angle_alpha   90.00
_cell.angle_beta   90.00
_cell.angle_gamma   90.00
#
_symmetry.space_group_name_H-M   'P 1'
#
loop_
_entity.id
_entity.type
_entity.pdbx_description
1 polymer ?
#
loop_
_entity_poly.entity_id
_entity_poly.type
_entity_poly.pdbx_seq_one_letter_code
_entity_poly.pdbx_strand_id
1 'polypeptide(L)'
;MDTKDLLYRFLFGGLAVVLSYVASVLLPWKIIGGIFAAFPAVMIVAVMMVGIKKGSKEAAKTANGSVYGMIGCFICVIAVLLMLKWTDLWLVSLLIGLVVWFFSSIFLVHLRENGVRK
;
A
#
# COMPACT_ATOMS: atom_id res chain seq x y z
N MET A 1 2.64 22.64 4.31
CA MET A 1 3.02 21.23 4.56
C MET A 1 3.99 21.20 5.73
N ASP A 2 3.81 20.28 6.66
CA ASP A 2 4.67 20.15 7.83
C ASP A 2 5.93 19.35 7.45
N THR A 3 7.11 19.94 7.57
CA THR A 3 8.39 19.30 7.21
C THR A 3 8.60 17.98 7.95
N LYS A 4 8.07 17.85 9.18
CA LYS A 4 8.16 16.61 9.95
C LYS A 4 7.31 15.49 9.34
N ASP A 5 6.14 15.81 8.78
CA ASP A 5 5.30 14.83 8.06
C ASP A 5 6.04 14.27 6.85
N LEU A 6 6.66 15.14 6.06
CA LEU A 6 7.43 14.74 4.88
C LEU A 6 8.62 13.87 5.25
N LEU A 7 9.34 14.24 6.31
CA LEU A 7 10.47 13.48 6.83
C LEU A 7 10.04 12.08 7.29
N TYR A 8 8.94 11.95 8.03
CA TYR A 8 8.46 10.63 8.45
C TYR A 8 8.03 9.77 7.26
N ARG A 9 7.31 10.32 6.29
CA ARG A 9 6.94 9.58 5.07
C ARG A 9 8.18 9.06 4.33
N PHE A 10 9.19 9.90 4.20
CA PHE A 10 10.46 9.52 3.59
C PHE A 10 11.20 8.45 4.39
N LEU A 11 11.31 8.60 5.71
CA LEU A 11 12.02 7.65 6.58
C LEU A 11 11.34 6.28 6.59
N PHE A 12 10.03 6.21 6.82
CA PHE A 12 9.32 4.93 6.86
C PHE A 12 9.28 4.27 5.47
N GLY A 13 9.07 5.04 4.40
CA GLY A 13 9.07 4.53 3.04
C GLY A 13 10.46 4.04 2.62
N GLY A 14 11.48 4.89 2.78
CA GLY A 14 12.86 4.57 2.45
C GLY A 14 13.40 3.39 3.25
N LEU A 15 13.12 3.34 4.56
CA LEU A 15 13.52 2.21 5.40
C LEU A 15 12.86 0.90 4.94
N ALA A 16 11.58 0.91 4.57
CA ALA A 16 10.91 -0.27 4.05
C ALA A 16 11.56 -0.79 2.75
N VAL A 17 11.93 0.11 1.84
CA VAL A 17 12.63 -0.24 0.59
C VAL A 17 14.01 -0.83 0.90
N VAL A 18 14.78 -0.20 1.78
CA VAL A 18 16.11 -0.69 2.19
C VAL A 18 15.99 -2.07 2.85
N LEU A 19 15.04 -2.25 3.78
CA LEU A 19 14.82 -3.52 4.45
C LEU A 19 14.37 -4.61 3.48
N SER A 20 13.53 -4.28 2.50
CA SER A 20 13.14 -5.22 1.43
C SER A 20 14.34 -5.72 0.64
N TYR A 21 15.26 -4.82 0.27
CA TYR A 21 16.49 -5.19 -0.42
C TYR A 21 17.43 -6.02 0.47
N VAL A 22 17.71 -5.54 1.68
CA VAL A 22 18.58 -6.23 2.65
C VAL A 22 18.06 -7.63 2.96
N ALA A 23 16.75 -7.78 3.20
CA ALA A 23 16.13 -9.08 3.41
C ALA A 23 16.23 -9.99 2.17
N SER A 24 16.13 -9.43 0.96
CA SER A 24 16.27 -10.20 -0.29
C SER A 24 17.69 -10.72 -0.53
N VAL A 25 18.72 -9.99 -0.06
CA VAL A 25 20.13 -10.30 -0.29
C VAL A 25 20.71 -11.17 0.83
N LEU A 26 20.39 -10.87 2.09
CA LEU A 26 21.00 -11.52 3.25
C LEU A 26 20.28 -12.79 3.70
N LEU A 27 18.97 -12.90 3.45
CA LEU A 27 18.20 -14.06 3.90
C LEU A 27 18.09 -15.11 2.79
N PRO A 28 18.22 -16.42 3.12
CA PRO A 28 18.04 -17.48 2.12
C PRO A 28 16.63 -17.51 1.52
N TRP A 29 15.64 -17.00 2.26
CA TRP A 29 14.24 -16.93 1.86
C TRP A 29 13.93 -15.60 1.17
N LYS A 30 14.14 -15.53 -0.15
CA LYS A 30 13.84 -14.33 -0.98
C LYS A 30 12.41 -13.82 -0.86
N ILE A 31 11.45 -14.69 -0.52
CA ILE A 31 10.06 -14.34 -0.24
C ILE A 31 9.94 -13.28 0.87
N ILE A 32 10.84 -13.29 1.85
CA ILE A 32 10.83 -12.32 2.97
C ILE A 32 11.05 -10.90 2.44
N GLY A 33 11.90 -10.73 1.42
CA GLY A 33 12.07 -9.44 0.74
C GLY A 33 10.79 -8.90 0.13
N GLY A 34 9.95 -9.77 -0.43
CA GLY A 34 8.63 -9.42 -0.97
C GLY A 34 7.65 -8.97 0.12
N ILE A 35 7.72 -9.54 1.32
CA ILE A 35 6.88 -9.11 2.46
C ILE A 35 7.20 -7.66 2.83
N PHE A 36 8.49 -7.32 2.93
CA PHE A 36 8.92 -5.94 3.21
C PHE A 36 8.62 -4.98 2.06
N ALA A 37 8.60 -5.46 0.81
CA ALA A 37 8.19 -4.64 -0.34
C ALA A 37 6.71 -4.20 -0.24
N ALA A 38 5.86 -4.99 0.43
CA ALA A 38 4.46 -4.68 0.68
C ALA A 38 4.21 -3.91 2.00
N PHE A 39 5.27 -3.46 2.68
CA PHE A 39 5.15 -2.83 3.99
C PHE A 39 4.29 -1.54 3.95
N PRO A 40 3.31 -1.37 4.85
CA PRO A 40 2.34 -0.27 4.81
C PRO A 40 2.87 1.06 5.37
N ALA A 41 4.06 1.50 4.96
CA ALA A 41 4.70 2.72 5.47
C ALA A 41 3.79 3.96 5.38
N VAL A 42 3.16 4.16 4.22
CA VAL A 42 2.29 5.32 3.98
C VAL A 42 1.08 5.33 4.92
N MET A 43 0.48 4.16 5.18
CA MET A 43 -0.65 4.04 6.10
C MET A 43 -0.24 4.34 7.54
N ILE A 44 0.88 3.77 8.01
CA ILE A 44 1.37 3.99 9.38
C ILE A 44 1.60 5.48 9.64
N VAL A 45 2.31 6.16 8.73
CA VAL A 45 2.59 7.59 8.89
C VAL A 45 1.32 8.42 8.81
N ALA A 46 0.40 8.12 7.88
CA ALA A 46 -0.86 8.85 7.77
C ALA A 46 -1.71 8.73 9.04
N VAL A 47 -1.88 7.51 9.58
CA VAL A 47 -2.66 7.28 10.80
C VAL A 47 -1.99 7.93 12.01
N MET A 48 -0.66 7.80 12.15
CA MET A 48 0.10 8.44 13.23
C MET A 48 -0.05 9.97 13.20
N MET A 49 0.17 10.59 12.05
CA MET A 49 0.12 12.04 11.91
C MET A 49 -1.29 12.60 12.11
N VAL A 50 -2.31 11.90 11.61
CA VAL A 50 -3.71 12.25 11.87
C VAL A 50 -4.04 12.07 13.36
N GLY A 51 -3.57 10.99 13.99
CA GLY A 51 -3.77 10.75 15.43
C GLY A 51 -3.18 11.85 16.30
N ILE A 52 -1.95 12.28 16.01
CA ILE A 52 -1.28 13.38 16.73
C ILE A 52 -2.02 14.71 16.55
N LYS A 53 -2.52 15.01 15.34
CA LYS A 53 -3.10 16.33 15.02
C LYS A 53 -4.60 16.45 15.29
N LYS A 54 -5.35 15.36 15.12
CA LYS A 54 -6.82 15.33 15.10
C LYS A 54 -7.43 14.30 16.05
N GLY A 55 -6.60 13.50 16.74
CA GLY A 55 -7.04 12.49 17.69
C GLY A 55 -7.50 11.17 17.05
N SER A 56 -7.80 10.20 17.92
CA SER A 56 -8.01 8.80 17.54
C SER A 56 -9.23 8.57 16.63
N LYS A 57 -10.28 9.38 16.73
CA LYS A 57 -11.48 9.24 15.88
C LYS A 57 -11.17 9.48 14.41
N GLU A 58 -10.41 10.53 14.10
CA GLU A 58 -10.02 10.84 12.73
C GLU A 58 -8.95 9.86 12.22
N ALA A 59 -8.04 9.43 13.09
CA ALA A 59 -7.05 8.40 12.75
C ALA A 59 -7.72 7.07 12.38
N ALA A 60 -8.79 6.69 13.10
CA ALA A 60 -9.57 5.50 12.79
C ALA A 60 -10.26 5.59 11.42
N LYS A 61 -10.78 6.77 11.03
CA LYS A 61 -11.31 6.98 9.68
C LYS A 61 -10.24 6.81 8.60
N THR A 62 -9.04 7.36 8.83
CA THR A 62 -7.89 7.18 7.92
C THR A 62 -7.48 5.71 7.80
N ALA A 63 -7.41 4.99 8.93
CA ALA A 63 -7.12 3.56 8.93
C ALA A 63 -8.20 2.76 8.19
N ASN A 64 -9.48 3.09 8.39
CA ASN A 64 -10.60 2.43 7.73
C ASN A 64 -10.56 2.64 6.19
N GLY A 65 -10.31 3.86 5.73
CA GLY A 65 -10.10 4.11 4.29
C GLY A 65 -8.91 3.34 3.73
N SER A 66 -7.84 3.20 4.52
CA SER A 66 -6.64 2.45 4.12
C SER A 66 -6.91 0.95 3.91
N VAL A 67 -7.89 0.35 4.60
CA VAL A 67 -8.26 -1.07 4.40
C VAL A 67 -8.60 -1.34 2.93
N TYR A 68 -9.44 -0.50 2.32
CA TYR A 68 -9.84 -0.67 0.92
C TYR A 68 -8.67 -0.47 -0.05
N GLY A 69 -7.80 0.50 0.24
CA GLY A 69 -6.57 0.70 -0.53
C GLY A 69 -5.65 -0.52 -0.46
N MET A 70 -5.52 -1.17 0.70
CA MET A 70 -4.70 -2.36 0.89
C MET A 70 -5.31 -3.61 0.24
N ILE A 71 -6.63 -3.75 0.22
CA ILE A 71 -7.30 -4.80 -0.58
C ILE A 71 -7.03 -4.57 -2.07
N GLY A 72 -7.09 -3.33 -2.54
CA GLY A 72 -6.67 -2.99 -3.90
C GLY A 72 -5.21 -3.36 -4.16
N CYS A 73 -4.30 -3.15 -3.20
CA CYS A 73 -2.89 -3.55 -3.32
C CYS A 73 -2.75 -5.07 -3.46
N PHE A 74 -3.59 -5.85 -2.75
CA PHE A 74 -3.63 -7.31 -2.93
C PHE A 74 -4.04 -7.70 -4.36
N ILE A 75 -5.10 -7.07 -4.89
CA ILE A 75 -5.55 -7.28 -6.27
C ILE A 75 -4.44 -6.87 -7.27
N CYS A 76 -3.77 -5.76 -7.01
CA CYS A 76 -2.63 -5.27 -7.79
C CYS A 76 -1.51 -6.30 -7.89
N VAL A 77 -1.04 -6.83 -6.75
CA VAL A 77 0.05 -7.81 -6.72
C VAL A 77 -0.32 -9.07 -7.49
N ILE A 78 -1.58 -9.54 -7.38
CA ILE A 78 -2.07 -10.67 -8.18
C ILE A 78 -2.05 -10.34 -9.68
N ALA A 79 -2.57 -9.17 -10.07
CA ALA A 79 -2.60 -8.75 -11.47
C ALA A 79 -1.19 -8.64 -12.06
N VAL A 80 -0.25 -8.02 -11.34
CA VAL A 80 1.17 -7.92 -11.73
C VAL A 80 1.78 -9.32 -11.87
N LEU A 81 1.54 -10.22 -10.91
CA LEU A 81 2.08 -11.58 -10.94
C LEU A 81 1.57 -12.39 -12.15
N LEU A 82 0.28 -12.31 -12.45
CA LEU A 82 -0.32 -13.00 -13.59
C LEU A 82 0.18 -12.42 -14.91
N MET A 83 0.24 -11.09 -15.03
CA MET A 83 0.75 -10.43 -16.23
C MET A 83 2.23 -10.74 -16.48
N LEU A 84 3.06 -10.75 -15.43
CA LEU A 84 4.45 -11.16 -15.53
C LEU A 84 4.57 -12.60 -16.04
N LYS A 85 3.75 -13.53 -15.53
CA LYS A 85 3.76 -14.93 -15.97
C LYS A 85 3.31 -15.15 -17.42
N TRP A 86 2.52 -14.25 -17.99
CA TRP A 86 1.96 -14.40 -19.34
C TRP A 86 2.70 -13.59 -20.41
N THR A 87 3.23 -12.43 -20.05
CA THR A 87 3.79 -11.48 -21.02
C THR A 87 5.29 -11.30 -20.90
N ASP A 88 5.90 -11.64 -19.75
CA ASP A 88 7.29 -11.33 -19.38
C ASP A 88 7.64 -9.82 -19.45
N LEU A 89 6.66 -8.94 -19.69
CA LEU A 89 6.82 -7.50 -19.79
C LEU A 89 6.60 -6.85 -18.41
N TRP A 90 7.68 -6.69 -17.65
CA TRP A 90 7.64 -6.16 -16.28
C TRP A 90 7.03 -4.76 -16.17
N LEU A 91 7.39 -3.84 -17.08
CA LEU A 91 6.93 -2.45 -17.02
C LEU A 91 5.43 -2.34 -17.33
N VAL A 92 4.95 -3.10 -18.31
CA VAL A 92 3.53 -3.15 -18.68
C VAL A 92 2.73 -3.77 -17.53
N SER A 93 3.23 -4.85 -16.94
CA SER A 93 2.61 -5.52 -15.79
C SER A 93 2.43 -4.56 -14.61
N LEU A 94 3.45 -3.75 -14.32
CA LEU A 94 3.40 -2.74 -13.25
C LEU A 94 2.39 -1.64 -13.52
N LEU A 95 2.37 -1.10 -14.74
CA LEU A 95 1.39 -0.07 -15.14
C LEU A 95 -0.05 -0.58 -15.02
N ILE A 96 -0.31 -1.80 -15.52
CA ILE A 96 -1.63 -2.42 -15.41
C ILE A 96 -1.99 -2.67 -13.94
N GLY A 97 -1.05 -3.17 -13.14
CA GLY A 97 -1.24 -3.35 -11.70
C GLY A 97 -1.69 -2.07 -10.99
N LEU A 98 -1.02 -0.94 -11.27
CA LEU A 98 -1.37 0.37 -10.69
C LEU A 98 -2.77 0.83 -11.11
N VAL A 99 -3.13 0.63 -12.37
CA VAL A 99 -4.48 0.94 -12.87
C VAL A 99 -5.52 0.08 -12.15
N VAL A 100 -5.29 -1.23 -12.08
CA VAL A 100 -6.16 -2.19 -11.40
C VAL A 100 -6.30 -1.87 -9.91
N TRP A 101 -5.20 -1.54 -9.22
CA TRP A 101 -5.20 -1.08 -7.84
C TRP A 101 -6.16 0.09 -7.62
N PHE A 102 -6.01 1.14 -8.42
CA PHE A 102 -6.78 2.36 -8.25
C PHE A 102 -8.28 2.12 -8.46
N PHE A 103 -8.64 1.49 -9.59
CA PHE A 103 -10.04 1.23 -9.89
C PHE A 103 -10.69 0.25 -8.91
N SER A 104 -9.99 -0.82 -8.53
CA SER A 104 -10.52 -1.79 -7.56
C SER A 104 -10.72 -1.16 -6.17
N SER A 105 -9.77 -0.33 -5.71
CA SER A 105 -9.89 0.37 -4.42
C SER A 105 -11.11 1.30 -4.39
N ILE A 106 -11.31 2.10 -5.44
CA ILE A 106 -12.45 3.01 -5.55
C ILE A 106 -13.76 2.23 -5.65
N PHE A 107 -13.79 1.17 -6.46
CA PHE A 107 -14.98 0.33 -6.61
C PHE A 107 -15.41 -0.30 -5.28
N LEU A 108 -14.46 -0.81 -4.47
CA LEU A 108 -14.75 -1.40 -3.17
C LEU A 108 -15.29 -0.38 -2.16
N VAL A 109 -14.74 0.83 -2.12
CA VAL A 109 -15.27 1.92 -1.29
C VAL A 109 -16.70 2.27 -1.72
N HIS A 110 -16.92 2.41 -3.02
CA HIS A 110 -18.24 2.76 -3.57
C HIS A 110 -19.30 1.70 -3.28
N LEU A 111 -18.95 0.41 -3.42
CA LEU A 111 -19.84 -0.71 -3.06
C LEU A 111 -20.24 -0.65 -1.57
N ARG A 112 -19.29 -0.36 -0.68
CA ARG A 112 -19.55 -0.26 0.75
C ARG A 112 -20.45 0.93 1.08
N GLU A 113 -20.20 2.09 0.49
CA GLU A 113 -21.05 3.28 0.73
C GLU A 113 -22.48 3.10 0.21
N ASN A 114 -22.65 2.43 -0.93
CA ASN A 114 -23.98 2.14 -1.48
C ASN A 114 -24.71 1.05 -0.69
N GLY A 115 -24.00 0.06 -0.15
CA GLY A 115 -24.57 -1.00 0.68
C GLY A 115 -25.03 -0.53 2.07
N VAL A 116 -24.42 0.54 2.60
CA VAL A 116 -24.79 1.14 3.90
C VAL A 116 -25.98 2.12 3.76
N ARG A 117 -26.30 2.58 2.54
CA ARG A 117 -27.44 3.48 2.27
C ARG A 117 -28.76 2.75 1.99
N LYS A 118 -28.76 1.42 1.94
CA LYS A 118 -29.98 0.58 1.88
C LYS A 118 -30.32 0.06 3.27
#